data_AF-A0A9E4N474-F1
#
_entry.id   AF-A0A9E4N474-F1
#
_cell.length_a   1.000
_cell.length_b   1.000
_cell.length_c   1.000
_cell.angle_alpha   90.00
_cell.angle_beta   90.00
_cell.angle_gamma   90.00
#
_symmetry.space_group_name_H-M   'P 1'
#
loop_
_entity.id
_entity.type
_entity.pdbx_description
1 polymer ?
#
loop_
_entity_poly.entity_id
_entity_poly.type
_entity_poly.pdbx_seq_one_letter_code
_entity_poly.pdbx_strand_id
1 'polypeptide(L)'
;MSNLESYSNSTLKQCDVLKLKIDQHTPPKNPSDERMIRIYKRLLIRDRHYLYNLELLKIKQTMRLDSNSLSSHKLDSTTERSAALDLDEFRSLLDENSELAF
;
A
#
# COMPACT_ATOMS: atom_id res chain seq x y z
N MET A 1 -1.32 18.12 2.44
CA MET A 1 -1.79 17.06 1.51
C MET A 1 -1.52 17.40 0.04
N SER A 2 -1.52 18.68 -0.37
CA SER A 2 -1.38 19.11 -1.79
C SER A 2 -0.09 18.68 -2.52
N ASN A 3 1.07 18.70 -1.84
CA ASN A 3 2.34 18.39 -2.51
C ASN A 3 2.44 16.90 -2.90
N LEU A 4 1.88 16.00 -2.11
CA LEU A 4 1.99 14.56 -2.40
C LEU A 4 1.13 14.16 -3.61
N GLU A 5 -0.02 14.81 -3.76
CA GLU A 5 -0.93 14.60 -4.89
C GLU A 5 -0.35 15.15 -6.19
N SER A 6 0.29 16.32 -6.16
CA SER A 6 0.96 16.87 -7.34
C SER A 6 2.12 15.97 -7.80
N TYR A 7 2.90 15.41 -6.88
CA TYR A 7 3.92 14.40 -7.20
C TYR A 7 3.30 13.14 -7.81
N SER A 8 2.20 12.61 -7.25
CA SER A 8 1.54 11.42 -7.82
C SER A 8 1.08 11.63 -9.27
N ASN A 9 0.50 12.79 -9.59
CA ASN A 9 0.04 13.12 -10.94
C ASN A 9 1.21 13.27 -11.92
N SER A 10 2.32 13.86 -11.47
CA SER A 10 3.55 13.95 -12.26
C SER A 10 4.13 12.56 -12.56
N THR A 11 4.21 11.69 -11.54
CA THR A 11 4.74 10.34 -11.69
C THR A 11 3.85 9.46 -12.59
N LEU A 12 2.52 9.63 -12.54
CA LEU A 12 1.60 8.96 -13.47
C LEU A 12 1.88 9.33 -14.93
N LYS A 13 1.97 10.63 -15.24
CA LYS A 13 2.33 11.11 -16.59
C LYS A 13 3.69 10.57 -17.03
N GLN A 14 4.66 10.52 -16.12
CA GLN A 14 5.98 9.97 -16.41
C GLN A 14 5.93 8.48 -16.75
N CYS A 15 5.10 7.69 -16.07
CA CYS A 15 4.88 6.29 -16.41
C CYS A 15 4.35 6.12 -17.83
N ASP A 16 3.40 6.95 -18.27
CA ASP A 16 2.85 6.87 -19.62
C ASP A 16 3.87 7.28 -20.70
N VAL A 17 4.68 8.30 -20.42
CA VAL A 17 5.81 8.66 -21.29
C VAL A 17 6.82 7.52 -21.41
N LEU A 18 7.12 6.81 -20.31
CA LEU A 18 8.04 5.67 -20.34
C LEU A 18 7.49 4.50 -21.15
N LYS A 19 6.17 4.23 -21.10
CA LYS A 19 5.54 3.22 -21.96
C LYS A 19 5.70 3.58 -23.44
N LEU A 20 5.36 4.81 -23.81
CA LEU A 20 5.53 5.29 -25.19
C LEU A 20 6.98 5.17 -25.68
N LYS A 21 7.95 5.50 -24.82
CA LYS A 21 9.37 5.33 -25.14
C LYS A 21 9.75 3.86 -25.33
N ILE A 22 9.24 2.95 -24.51
CA ILE A 22 9.48 1.51 -24.69
C ILE A 22 8.92 1.05 -26.05
N ASP A 23 7.70 1.47 -26.39
CA ASP A 23 7.05 1.11 -27.65
C ASP A 23 7.84 1.63 -28.87
N GLN A 24 8.40 2.84 -28.80
CA GLN A 24 9.25 3.41 -29.85
C GLN A 24 10.52 2.61 -30.15
N HIS A 25 11.06 1.90 -29.16
CA HIS A 25 12.26 1.08 -29.32
C HIS A 25 11.94 -0.41 -29.54
N THR A 26 10.65 -0.80 -29.55
CA THR A 26 10.24 -2.21 -29.66
C THR A 26 9.67 -2.51 -31.05
N PRO A 27 10.11 -3.58 -31.75
CA PRO A 27 11.21 -4.47 -31.38
C PRO A 27 12.58 -3.78 -31.49
N PRO A 28 13.57 -4.17 -30.65
CA PRO A 28 14.89 -3.56 -30.67
C PRO A 28 15.58 -3.82 -32.01
N LYS A 29 16.10 -2.76 -32.64
CA LYS A 29 16.81 -2.87 -33.92
C LYS A 29 18.32 -2.97 -33.75
N ASN A 30 18.82 -2.54 -32.60
CA ASN A 30 20.25 -2.55 -32.26
C ASN A 30 20.46 -2.74 -30.73
N PRO A 31 21.70 -3.03 -30.29
CA PRO A 31 22.01 -3.20 -28.86
C PRO A 31 21.75 -1.94 -28.01
N SER A 32 21.74 -0.75 -28.63
CA SER A 32 21.41 0.50 -27.94
C SER A 32 19.93 0.53 -27.58
N ASP A 33 19.03 0.15 -28.50
CA ASP A 33 17.59 0.04 -28.24
C ASP A 33 17.30 -0.93 -27.10
N GLU A 34 17.97 -2.09 -27.06
CA GLU A 34 17.85 -3.03 -25.94
C GLU A 34 18.26 -2.40 -24.60
N ARG A 35 19.36 -1.63 -24.60
CA ARG A 35 19.81 -0.90 -23.41
C ARG A 35 18.77 0.14 -22.99
N MET A 36 18.23 0.91 -23.93
CA MET A 36 17.22 1.94 -23.65
C MET A 36 15.92 1.32 -23.10
N ILE A 37 15.42 0.24 -23.72
CA ILE A 37 14.25 -0.51 -23.23
C ILE A 37 14.48 -0.99 -21.79
N ARG A 38 15.66 -1.55 -21.49
CA ARG A 38 15.99 -2.00 -20.12
C ARG A 38 15.97 -0.84 -19.13
N ILE A 39 16.53 0.32 -19.49
CA ILE A 39 16.52 1.51 -18.64
C ILE A 39 15.09 2.00 -18.41
N TYR A 40 14.28 2.14 -19.46
CA TYR A 40 12.90 2.61 -19.34
C TYR A 40 12.03 1.66 -18.52
N LYS A 41 12.19 0.34 -18.69
CA LYS A 41 11.50 -0.65 -17.86
C LYS A 41 11.87 -0.52 -16.38
N ARG A 42 13.15 -0.32 -16.04
CA ARG A 42 13.59 -0.11 -14.65
C ARG A 42 12.97 1.13 -14.04
N LEU A 43 12.94 2.24 -14.78
CA LEU A 43 12.29 3.48 -14.33
C LEU A 43 10.79 3.29 -14.13
N LEU A 44 10.12 2.60 -15.06
CA LEU A 44 8.69 2.33 -14.98
C LEU A 44 8.32 1.50 -13.75
N ILE A 45 9.13 0.49 -13.41
CA ILE A 45 8.94 -0.32 -12.20
C ILE A 45 9.08 0.56 -10.95
N ARG A 46 10.15 1.36 -10.86
CA ARG A 46 10.38 2.27 -9.73
C ARG A 46 9.20 3.23 -9.52
N ASP A 47 8.75 3.87 -10.59
CA ASP A 47 7.70 4.88 -10.54
C ASP A 47 6.33 4.26 -10.18
N ARG A 48 6.05 3.03 -10.64
CA ARG A 48 4.87 2.26 -10.23
C ARG A 48 4.90 1.87 -8.75
N HIS A 49 6.03 1.41 -8.23
CA HIS A 49 6.15 1.10 -6.81
C HIS A 49 5.93 2.34 -5.94
N TYR A 50 6.46 3.49 -6.35
CA TYR A 50 6.22 4.74 -5.65
C TYR A 50 4.72 5.09 -5.58
N LEU A 51 4.01 4.99 -6.71
CA LEU A 51 2.56 5.24 -6.77
C LEU A 51 1.77 4.28 -5.87
N TYR A 52 2.09 3.00 -5.91
CA TYR A 52 1.47 1.99 -5.04
C TYR A 52 1.70 2.30 -3.55
N ASN A 53 2.92 2.69 -3.17
CA ASN A 53 3.22 3.06 -1.79
C ASN A 53 2.45 4.30 -1.34
N LEU A 54 2.25 5.28 -2.23
CA LEU A 54 1.40 6.44 -1.92
C LEU A 54 -0.06 6.05 -1.70
N GLU A 55 -0.58 5.12 -2.50
CA GLU A 55 -1.94 4.60 -2.34
C GLU A 55 -2.11 3.87 -1.01
N LEU A 56 -1.15 3.02 -0.62
CA LEU A 56 -1.15 2.37 0.70
C LEU A 56 -1.14 3.38 1.85
N LEU A 57 -0.37 4.46 1.72
CA LEU A 57 -0.36 5.53 2.73
C LEU A 57 -1.71 6.25 2.83
N LYS A 58 -2.39 6.48 1.71
CA LYS A 58 -3.75 7.05 1.70
C LYS A 58 -4.74 6.12 2.40
N ILE A 59 -4.74 4.83 2.06
CA ILE A 59 -5.61 3.82 2.70
C ILE A 59 -5.34 3.76 4.21
N LYS A 60 -4.08 3.79 4.64
CA LYS A 60 -3.72 3.80 6.06
C LYS A 60 -4.22 5.05 6.78
N GLN A 61 -4.23 6.21 6.12
CA GLN A 61 -4.76 7.45 6.68
C GLN A 61 -6.28 7.41 6.80
N THR A 62 -7.00 6.90 5.79
CA THR A 62 -8.47 6.80 5.85
C THR A 62 -8.91 5.83 6.95
N MET A 63 -8.25 4.67 7.09
CA MET A 63 -8.55 3.71 8.19
C MET A 63 -8.38 4.34 9.58
N ARG A 64 -7.38 5.22 9.77
CA ARG A 64 -7.19 5.95 11.04
C ARG A 64 -8.28 7.00 11.27
N LEU A 65 -8.74 7.67 10.21
CA LEU A 65 -9.82 8.64 10.31
C LEU A 65 -11.16 7.96 10.59
N ASP A 66 -11.45 6.83 9.95
CA ASP A 66 -12.67 6.06 10.20
C ASP A 66 -12.71 5.54 11.64
N SER A 67 -11.56 5.10 12.18
CA SER A 67 -11.40 4.70 13.59
C SER A 67 -11.63 5.87 14.57
N ASN A 68 -11.19 7.07 14.22
CA ASN A 68 -11.37 8.26 15.05
C ASN A 68 -12.76 8.93 14.87
N SER A 69 -13.45 8.72 13.75
CA SER A 69 -14.81 9.24 13.55
C SER A 69 -15.86 8.40 14.28
N LEU A 70 -15.58 7.11 14.51
CA LEU A 70 -16.42 6.22 15.32
C LEU A 70 -16.40 6.56 16.82
N SER A 71 -15.41 7.31 17.31
CA SER A 71 -15.33 7.71 18.72
C SER A 71 -16.00 9.05 19.04
N SER A 72 -16.57 9.75 18.05
CA SER A 72 -17.16 11.09 18.23
C SER A 72 -18.69 11.12 18.31
N HIS A 73 -19.40 10.00 18.13
CA HIS A 73 -20.86 9.97 18.22
C HIS A 73 -21.37 8.83 19.11
N LYS A 74 -21.87 9.24 20.29
CA LYS A 74 -22.58 8.52 21.37
C LYS A 74 -21.69 8.04 22.52
N LEU A 75 -22.08 8.13 23.78
CA LEU A 75 -23.08 8.89 24.54
C LEU A 75 -22.80 8.43 26.00
N ASP A 76 -22.94 9.29 26.99
CA ASP A 76 -22.95 8.91 28.40
C ASP A 76 -23.86 7.70 28.66
N SER A 77 -23.27 6.59 29.11
CA SER A 77 -23.80 5.73 30.18
C SER A 77 -22.84 4.56 30.40
N THR A 78 -22.18 4.60 31.56
CA THR A 78 -21.78 3.45 32.39
C THR A 78 -21.72 2.09 31.69
N THR A 79 -20.51 1.61 31.39
CA THR A 79 -19.95 0.31 31.77
C THR A 79 -18.74 0.07 30.90
N GLU A 80 -17.58 0.02 31.55
CA GLU A 80 -16.33 -0.42 30.96
C GLU A 80 -16.52 -1.80 30.32
N ARG A 81 -16.55 -1.85 29.00
CA ARG A 81 -16.22 -3.07 28.26
C ARG A 81 -15.41 -2.69 27.05
N SER A 82 -14.16 -2.34 27.37
CA SER A 82 -13.04 -2.39 26.46
C SER A 82 -13.15 -3.67 25.63
N ALA A 83 -13.34 -3.53 24.32
CA ALA A 83 -13.12 -4.61 23.35
C ALA A 83 -11.61 -4.85 23.18
N ALA A 84 -10.87 -4.93 24.30
CA ALA A 84 -9.55 -5.52 24.32
C ALA A 84 -9.76 -7.02 24.08
N LEU A 85 -9.09 -7.54 23.07
CA LEU A 85 -8.97 -8.98 22.86
C LEU A 85 -8.55 -9.62 24.18
N ASP A 86 -9.37 -10.53 24.69
CA ASP A 86 -9.09 -11.26 25.92
C ASP A 86 -7.87 -12.16 25.67
N LEU A 87 -6.72 -11.69 26.14
CA LEU A 87 -5.44 -12.38 25.96
C LEU A 87 -5.42 -13.70 26.71
N ASP A 88 -6.30 -13.87 27.70
CA ASP A 88 -6.42 -15.12 28.44
C ASP A 88 -7.20 -16.17 27.62
N GLU A 89 -8.24 -15.76 26.87
CA GLU A 89 -8.92 -16.63 25.89
C GLU A 89 -7.99 -17.04 24.74
N PHE A 90 -7.13 -16.12 24.27
CA PHE A 90 -6.13 -16.46 23.26
C PHE A 90 -5.06 -17.41 23.78
N ARG A 91 -4.67 -17.30 25.06
CA ARG A 91 -3.73 -18.22 25.72
C ARG A 91 -4.32 -19.61 25.93
N SER A 92 -5.58 -19.72 26.35
CA SER A 92 -6.23 -21.02 26.52
C SER A 92 -6.32 -21.80 25.21
N LEU A 93 -6.60 -21.11 24.09
CA LEU A 93 -6.64 -21.73 22.75
C LEU A 93 -5.28 -22.21 22.25
N LEU A 94 -4.18 -21.60 22.70
CA LEU A 94 -2.83 -22.05 22.37
C LEU A 94 -2.41 -23.25 23.23
N ASP A 95 -2.77 -23.26 24.51
CA ASP A 95 -2.48 -24.39 25.40
C ASP A 95 -3.28 -25.64 25.01
N GLU A 96 -4.56 -25.50 24.62
CA GLU A 96 -5.39 -26.62 24.14
C GLU A 96 -4.82 -27.29 22.86
N ASN A 97 -4.11 -26.54 22.02
CA ASN A 97 -3.48 -27.08 20.81
C ASN A 97 -2.08 -27.67 21.06
N SER A 98 -1.50 -27.45 22.24
CA SER A 98 -0.17 -27.97 22.59
C SER A 98 -0.18 -29.44 23.03
N GLU A 99 -1.33 -29.96 23.46
CA GLU A 99 -1.48 -31.37 23.87
C GLU A 99 -1.71 -32.35 22.70
N LEU A 100 -1.89 -31.84 21.47
CA LEU A 100 -2.05 -32.66 20.25
C LEU A 100 -0.74 -32.91 19.48
N ALA A 101 0.40 -32.47 20.03
CA ALA A 101 1.72 -32.76 19.47
C ALA A 101 2.40 -33.91 20.24
N PHE A 102 1.85 -35.13 20.08
CA PHE A 102 2.57 -36.38 20.30
C PHE A 102 2.61 -37.19 18.99
#